data_AF-A0A9D2HZY6-F1
#
_entry.id   AF-A0A9D2HZY6-F1
#
_cell.length_a   1.000
_cell.length_b   1.000
_cell.length_c   1.000
_cell.angle_alpha   90.00
_cell.angle_beta   90.00
_cell.angle_gamma   90.00
#
_symmetry.space_group_name_H-M   'P 1'
#
loop_
_entity.id
_entity.type
_entity.pdbx_description
1 polymer ?
#
loop_
_entity_poly.entity_id
_entity_poly.type
_entity_poly.pdbx_seq_one_letter_code
_entity_poly.pdbx_strand_id
1 'polypeptide(L)' 'MKIINIGVLAHVDAGKTTLTESLLYNSGAITELGSVDKGTTRTDNTLLERQRGITIQT' A
#
# COMPACT_ATOMS: atom_id res chain seq x y z
N MET A 1 10.90 23.47 -6.08
CA MET A 1 10.72 21.99 -6.02
C MET A 1 9.42 21.66 -6.74
N LYS A 2 9.43 20.69 -7.67
CA LYS A 2 8.21 20.30 -8.40
C LYS A 2 7.51 19.19 -7.63
N ILE A 3 6.28 19.44 -7.20
CA ILE A 3 5.44 18.44 -6.52
C ILE A 3 4.72 17.63 -7.59
N ILE A 4 4.65 16.31 -7.41
CA ILE A 4 3.94 15.38 -8.29
C ILE A 4 2.94 14.60 -7.44
N ASN A 5 1.67 14.62 -7.85
CA ASN A 5 0.62 13.81 -7.25
C ASN A 5 0.39 12.58 -8.13
N ILE A 6 0.43 11.39 -7.55
CA ILE A 6 0.31 10.11 -8.27
C ILE A 6 -0.83 9.30 -7.65
N GLY A 7 -1.70 8.72 -8.49
CA GLY A 7 -2.71 7.75 -8.08
C GLY A 7 -2.40 6.37 -8.64
N VAL A 8 -2.49 5.34 -7.80
CA VAL A 8 -2.25 3.93 -8.21
C VAL A 8 -3.59 3.22 -8.39
N LEU A 9 -4.03 3.03 -9.63
CA LEU A 9 -5.27 2.34 -9.98
C LEU A 9 -4.96 0.98 -10.63
N ALA A 10 -5.72 -0.05 -10.25
CA ALA A 10 -5.50 -1.43 -10.65
C ALA A 10 -6.75 -2.25 -10.26
N HIS A 11 -6.98 -3.36 -10.97
CA HIS A 11 -8.01 -4.34 -10.64
C HIS A 11 -7.75 -4.99 -9.26
N VAL A 12 -8.76 -5.66 -8.70
CA VAL A 12 -8.61 -6.41 -7.44
C VAL A 12 -7.47 -7.42 -7.59
N ASP A 13 -6.64 -7.54 -6.55
CA ASP A 13 -5.46 -8.41 -6.46
C ASP A 13 -4.35 -8.18 -7.50
N ALA A 14 -4.39 -7.08 -8.26
CA ALA A 14 -3.35 -6.73 -9.23
C ALA A 14 -2.08 -6.11 -8.60
N GLY A 15 -1.93 -6.15 -7.28
CA GLY A 15 -0.71 -5.72 -6.57
C GLY A 15 -0.59 -4.21 -6.33
N LYS A 16 -1.70 -3.45 -6.34
CA LYS A 16 -1.71 -2.00 -6.04
C LYS A 16 -1.02 -1.66 -4.70
N THR A 17 -1.37 -2.42 -3.66
CA THR A 17 -0.85 -2.22 -2.30
C THR A 17 0.63 -2.56 -2.22
N THR A 18 1.05 -3.65 -2.86
CA THR A 18 2.47 -4.05 -2.98
C THR A 18 3.32 -2.99 -3.67
N LEU A 19 2.82 -2.41 -4.77
CA LEU A 19 3.53 -1.33 -5.47
C LEU A 19 3.65 -0.07 -4.60
N THR A 20 2.57 0.28 -3.88
CA THR A 20 2.55 1.45 -2.99
C THR A 20 3.58 1.30 -1.87
N GLU A 21 3.67 0.12 -1.25
CA GLU A 21 4.70 -0.16 -0.25
C GLU A 21 6.13 -0.08 -0.81
N SER A 22 6.36 -0.61 -2.01
CA SER A 22 7.67 -0.54 -2.64
C SER A 22 8.09 0.91 -2.91
N LEU A 23 7.16 1.78 -3.33
CA LEU A 23 7.43 3.20 -3.52
C LEU A 23 7.81 3.89 -2.20
N LEU A 24 7.06 3.64 -1.13
CA LEU A 24 7.35 4.21 0.20
C LEU A 24 8.69 3.74 0.76
N TYR A 25 9.02 2.45 0.60
CA TYR A 25 10.29 1.90 1.06
C TYR A 25 11.47 2.46 0.26
N ASN A 26 11.36 2.45 -1.07
CA ASN A 26 12.44 2.92 -1.95
C ASN A 26 12.65 4.44 -1.85
N SER A 27 11.62 5.21 -1.48
CA SER A 27 11.77 6.65 -1.21
C SER A 27 12.34 6.95 0.17
N GLY A 28 12.55 5.94 1.02
CA GLY A 28 12.97 6.10 2.42
C GLY A 28 11.89 6.68 3.34
N ALA A 29 10.62 6.69 2.91
CA ALA A 29 9.51 7.17 3.74
C ALA A 29 9.17 6.16 4.86
N ILE A 30 9.50 4.88 4.67
CA ILE A 30 9.39 3.81 5.66
C ILE A 30 10.70 3.02 5.70
N THR A 31 11.03 2.48 6.88
CA THR A 31 12.30 1.77 7.12
C THR A 31 12.23 0.28 6.83
N GLU A 32 11.02 -0.27 6.68
CA GLU A 32 10.80 -1.71 6.49
C GLU A 32 9.70 -1.92 5.46
N LEU A 33 9.90 -2.89 4.57
CA LEU A 33 8.95 -3.24 3.53
C LEU A 33 7.82 -4.13 4.09
N GLY A 34 6.59 -3.66 3.99
CA GLY A 34 5.40 -4.41 4.39
C GLY A 34 4.99 -5.50 3.37
N SER A 35 4.12 -6.41 3.80
CA SER A 35 3.54 -7.48 2.96
C SER A 35 2.04 -7.56 3.18
N VAL A 36 1.30 -7.65 2.07
CA VAL A 36 -0.17 -7.82 2.07
C VAL A 36 -0.54 -9.15 2.71
N ASP A 37 0.11 -10.24 2.32
CA ASP A 37 -0.14 -11.59 2.86
C ASP A 37 0.07 -11.66 4.38
N LYS A 38 1.01 -10.86 4.90
CA LYS A 38 1.31 -10.79 6.35
C LYS A 38 0.51 -9.70 7.07
N GLY A 39 -0.27 -8.89 6.35
CA GLY A 39 -1.00 -7.75 6.89
C GLY A 39 -0.09 -6.72 7.57
N THR A 40 1.16 -6.59 7.11
CA THR A 40 2.17 -5.67 7.71
C THR A 40 2.39 -4.41 6.88
N THR A 41 1.62 -4.20 5.81
CA THR A 41 1.71 -2.96 5.04
C THR A 41 1.29 -1.77 5.91
N ARG A 42 1.92 -0.61 5.67
CA ARG A 42 1.55 0.67 6.26
C ARG A 42 0.28 1.24 5.63
N THR A 43 -0.10 0.70 4.47
CA THR A 43 -1.28 1.09 3.73
C THR A 43 -2.56 0.42 4.27
N ASP A 44 -2.44 -0.74 4.94
CA ASP A 44 -3.56 -1.50 5.54
C ASP A 44 -3.78 -1.09 7.01
N ASN A 45 -4.53 0.00 7.23
CA ASN A 45 -4.77 0.57 8.56
C ASN A 45 -6.01 0.02 9.29
N THR A 46 -6.84 -0.82 8.65
CA THR A 46 -8.10 -1.28 9.25
C THR A 46 -8.15 -2.80 9.36
N LEU A 47 -8.47 -3.34 10.56
CA LEU A 47 -8.67 -4.78 10.80
C LEU A 47 -9.61 -5.46 9.78
N LEU A 48 -10.57 -4.69 9.24
CA LEU A 48 -11.54 -5.13 8.22
C LEU A 48 -10.89 -5.36 6.84
N GLU A 49 -9.90 -4.54 6.47
CA GLU A 49 -9.14 -4.67 5.22
C GLU A 49 -8.31 -5.96 5.26
N ARG A 50 -7.64 -6.21 6.39
CA ARG A 50 -6.84 -7.42 6.62
C ARG A 50 -7.66 -8.71 6.58
N GLN A 51 -8.90 -8.68 7.08
CA GLN A 51 -9.80 -9.84 7.04
C GLN A 51 -10.35 -10.14 5.63
N ARG A 52 -10.34 -9.15 4.72
CA ARG A 52 -10.96 -9.27 3.39
C ARG A 52 -9.97 -9.20 2.23
N GLY A 53 -8.69 -8.89 2.48
CA GLY A 53 -7.68 -8.74 1.43
C GLY A 53 -7.90 -7.54 0.50
N ILE A 54 -8.67 -6.54 0.94
CA ILE A 54 -9.01 -5.36 0.14
C ILE A 54 -8.58 -4.07 0.84
N THR A 55 -8.16 -3.07 0.08
CA THR A 55 -7.92 -1.72 0.58
C THR A 55 -9.21 -0.89 0.47
N ILE A 56 -9.72 -0.42 1.61
CA ILE A 56 -10.90 0.44 1.79
C ILE A 56 -10.41 1.76 2.39
N GLN A 57 -10.09 2.73 1.55
CA GLN A 57 -10.00 4.13 1.99
C GLN A 57 -11.28 4.84 1.56
N THR A 58 -11.97 5.43 2.56
CA THR A 58 -13.11 6.33 2.33
C THR A 58 -12.58 7.73 2.05
#